data_AF-A0A3S1KCW7-F1
#
_entry.id   AF-A0A3S1KCW7-F1
#
_cell.length_a   1.000
_cell.length_b   1.000
_cell.length_c   1.000
_cell.angle_alpha   90.00
_cell.angle_beta   90.00
_cell.angle_gamma   90.00
#
_symmetry.space_group_name_H-M   'P 1'
#
loop_
_entity.id
_entity.type
_entity.pdbx_description
1 polymer ?
#
loop_
_entity_poly.entity_id
_entity_poly.type
_entity_poly.pdbx_seq_one_letter_code
_entity_poly.pdbx_strand_id
1 'polypeptide(L)'
;MAKRIVFHIASLRGGGAERAFVLMANELASRGHDVTLFTWNAEGPNAALRSPAVHLVDFDLPIRGEGYGKWETLKGIVRSARLFSRLGPHAVYSAPEFANLVVALALLLARSRARFFPSFHAAASLPSSSLGARIAVWLSALVAARATKAIAVSVG
;
A
#
# COMPACT_ATOMS: atom_id res chain seq x y z
N MET A 1 -10.12 7.18 20.87
CA MET A 1 -9.12 6.15 21.24
C MET A 1 -8.10 6.02 20.12
N ALA A 2 -6.81 6.04 20.43
CA ALA A 2 -5.73 5.90 19.44
C ALA A 2 -5.85 4.57 18.67
N LYS A 3 -5.50 4.59 17.38
CA LYS A 3 -5.51 3.41 16.49
C LYS A 3 -4.14 3.27 15.85
N ARG A 4 -3.66 2.03 15.75
CA ARG A 4 -2.56 1.60 14.86
C ARG A 4 -3.02 1.63 13.41
N ILE A 5 -2.48 2.53 12.60
CA ILE A 5 -2.87 2.78 11.22
C ILE A 5 -1.63 2.64 10.34
N VAL A 6 -1.74 1.87 9.25
CA VAL A 6 -0.66 1.74 8.27
C VAL A 6 -1.08 2.41 6.97
N PHE A 7 -0.20 3.26 6.43
CA PHE A 7 -0.26 3.72 5.05
C PHE A 7 0.81 2.99 4.26
N HIS A 8 0.42 2.31 3.18
CA HIS A 8 1.36 1.64 2.30
C HIS A 8 1.38 2.24 0.91
N ILE A 9 2.56 2.64 0.49
CA ILE A 9 2.90 2.99 -0.90
C ILE A 9 4.20 2.28 -1.23
N ALA A 10 4.32 1.73 -2.43
CA ALA A 10 5.48 0.89 -2.74
C ALA A 10 6.79 1.70 -2.71
N SER A 11 6.77 2.93 -3.24
CA SER A 11 7.89 3.87 -3.20
C SER A 11 7.45 5.31 -2.88
N LEU A 12 8.40 6.17 -2.49
CA LEU A 12 8.17 7.61 -2.29
C LEU A 12 8.58 8.47 -3.51
N ARG A 13 8.94 7.82 -4.63
CA ARG A 13 9.40 8.46 -5.87
C ARG A 13 8.28 9.06 -6.71
N GLY A 14 7.06 8.60 -6.52
CA GLY A 14 5.92 8.98 -7.36
C GLY A 14 5.34 10.37 -7.06
N GLY A 15 4.13 10.60 -7.57
CA GLY A 15 3.48 11.90 -7.63
C GLY A 15 2.37 12.08 -6.59
N GLY A 16 1.15 12.33 -7.09
CA GLY A 16 0.03 12.79 -6.27
C GLY A 16 -0.43 11.80 -5.20
N ALA A 17 -0.43 10.49 -5.50
CA ALA A 17 -0.86 9.46 -4.57
C ALA A 17 0.10 9.34 -3.37
N GLU A 18 1.41 9.27 -3.65
CA GLU A 18 2.47 9.20 -2.65
C GLU A 18 2.45 10.43 -1.75
N ARG A 19 2.36 11.63 -2.36
CA ARG A 19 2.27 12.89 -1.61
C ARG A 19 1.04 12.92 -0.72
N ALA A 20 -0.13 12.55 -1.24
CA ALA A 20 -1.37 12.51 -0.46
C ALA A 20 -1.25 11.54 0.74
N PHE A 21 -0.66 10.37 0.53
CA PHE A 21 -0.47 9.38 1.59
C PHE A 21 0.46 9.87 2.71
N VAL A 22 1.57 10.53 2.37
CA VAL A 22 2.46 11.11 3.38
C VAL A 22 1.74 12.19 4.19
N LEU A 23 1.01 13.09 3.53
CA LEU A 23 0.28 14.16 4.21
C LEU A 23 -0.85 13.63 5.10
N MET A 24 -1.60 12.63 4.63
CA MET A 24 -2.63 11.97 5.43
C MET A 24 -2.05 11.22 6.63
N ALA A 25 -0.90 10.56 6.45
CA ALA A 25 -0.19 9.90 7.55
C ALA A 25 0.22 10.90 8.64
N ASN A 26 0.79 12.04 8.23
CA ASN A 26 1.16 13.12 9.15
C ASN A 26 -0.04 13.64 9.94
N GLU A 27 -1.16 13.88 9.26
CA GLU A 27 -2.37 14.39 9.89
C GLU A 27 -3.01 13.38 10.86
N LEU A 28 -2.99 12.08 10.54
CA LEU A 28 -3.49 11.10 11.50
C LEU A 28 -2.56 10.93 12.69
N ALA A 29 -1.24 11.09 12.51
CA ALA A 29 -0.29 11.09 13.61
C ALA A 29 -0.47 12.32 14.52
N SER A 30 -0.70 13.51 13.94
CA SER A 30 -0.97 14.74 14.72
C SER A 30 -2.22 14.63 15.58
N ARG A 31 -3.21 13.84 15.15
CA ARG A 31 -4.44 13.51 15.90
C ARG A 31 -4.23 12.43 16.98
N GLY A 32 -2.99 11.99 17.22
CA GLY A 32 -2.64 11.03 18.27
C GLY A 32 -2.88 9.57 17.90
N HIS A 33 -2.89 9.22 16.62
CA HIS A 33 -2.85 7.83 16.18
C HIS A 33 -1.42 7.32 16.06
N ASP A 34 -1.24 6.01 16.25
CA ASP A 34 0.03 5.33 16.00
C ASP A 34 0.10 5.02 14.50
N VAL A 35 0.82 5.86 13.75
CA VAL A 35 0.83 5.81 12.30
C VAL A 35 2.17 5.28 11.81
N THR A 36 2.09 4.22 11.01
CA THR A 36 3.23 3.69 10.26
C THR A 36 3.07 4.02 8.77
N LEU A 37 4.04 4.70 8.20
CA LEU A 37 4.25 4.77 6.75
C LEU A 37 5.14 3.60 6.36
N PHE A 38 4.57 2.63 5.64
CA PHE A 38 5.27 1.43 5.21
C PHE A 38 5.55 1.49 3.72
N THR A 39 6.82 1.39 3.34
CA THR A 39 7.27 1.38 1.94
C THR A 39 8.15 0.17 1.67
N TRP A 40 8.19 -0.25 0.40
CA TRP A 40 9.19 -1.21 -0.04
C TRP A 40 10.52 -0.53 -0.37
N ASN A 41 10.46 0.73 -0.78
CA ASN A 41 11.61 1.60 -0.98
C ASN A 41 11.24 3.02 -0.51
N ALA A 42 11.96 3.58 0.46
CA ALA A 42 11.64 4.91 1.00
C ALA A 42 12.31 6.07 0.25
N GLU A 43 12.97 5.83 -0.89
CA GLU A 43 13.58 6.90 -1.66
C GLU A 43 12.54 7.75 -2.39
N GLY A 44 12.86 9.02 -2.58
CA GLY A 44 12.06 9.96 -3.38
C GLY A 44 11.73 11.26 -2.65
N PRO A 45 11.23 12.27 -3.39
CA PRO A 45 11.05 13.62 -2.86
C PRO A 45 10.00 13.69 -1.74
N ASN A 46 9.02 12.77 -1.73
CA ASN A 46 7.97 12.76 -0.72
C ASN A 46 8.47 12.33 0.67
N ALA A 47 9.66 11.71 0.79
CA ALA A 47 10.25 11.34 2.08
C ALA A 47 10.51 12.57 2.96
N ALA A 48 10.89 13.70 2.36
CA ALA A 48 11.13 14.96 3.07
C ALA A 48 9.86 15.58 3.68
N LEU A 49 8.68 15.19 3.20
CA LEU A 49 7.40 15.69 3.71
C LEU A 49 6.94 14.93 4.97
N ARG A 50 7.58 13.81 5.33
CA ARG A 50 7.17 12.97 6.46
C ARG A 50 7.44 13.67 7.79
N SER A 51 6.41 13.75 8.64
CA SER A 51 6.55 14.20 10.02
C SER A 51 7.35 13.19 10.86
N PRO A 52 8.20 13.64 11.80
CA PRO A 52 8.87 12.76 12.76
C PRO A 52 7.92 11.89 13.60
N ALA A 53 6.65 12.31 13.75
CA ALA A 53 5.62 11.56 14.46
C ALA A 53 5.14 10.30 13.70
N VAL A 54 5.49 10.15 12.42
CA VAL A 54 5.11 8.99 11.60
C VAL A 54 6.26 7.98 11.58
N HIS A 55 5.99 6.75 12.03
CA HIS A 55 6.96 5.66 11.98
C HIS A 55 7.19 5.22 10.53
N LEU A 56 8.41 5.37 10.01
CA LEU A 56 8.77 4.87 8.69
C LEU A 56 9.28 3.45 8.79
N VAL A 57 8.67 2.53 8.06
CA VAL A 57 9.20 1.18 7.84
C VAL A 57 9.53 1.05 6.36
N ASP A 58 10.81 0.80 6.07
CA ASP A 58 11.30 0.56 4.72
C ASP A 58 11.93 -0.85 4.63
N PHE A 59 11.73 -1.51 3.50
CA PHE A 59 12.36 -2.80 3.21
C PHE A 59 13.63 -2.68 2.37
N ASP A 60 13.93 -1.48 1.87
CA ASP A 60 15.09 -1.18 1.02
C ASP A 60 15.18 -2.13 -0.18
N LEU A 61 14.02 -2.38 -0.81
CA LEU A 61 13.94 -3.21 -2.01
C LEU A 61 14.35 -2.36 -3.22
N PRO A 62 15.34 -2.81 -4.01
CA PRO A 62 15.80 -2.06 -5.17
C PRO A 62 14.71 -2.03 -6.24
N ILE A 63 14.46 -0.83 -6.77
CA ILE A 63 13.58 -0.64 -7.93
C ILE A 63 14.42 -0.84 -9.19
N ARG A 64 14.01 -1.74 -10.07
CA ARG A 64 14.69 -2.04 -11.34
C ARG A 64 13.80 -1.61 -12.50
N GLY A 65 14.24 -0.60 -13.26
CA GLY A 65 13.41 -0.01 -14.31
C GLY A 65 12.16 0.64 -13.72
N GLU A 66 10.98 0.22 -14.20
CA GLU A 66 9.68 0.77 -13.78
C GLU A 66 9.05 0.07 -12.56
N GLY A 67 9.69 -0.94 -11.96
CA GLY A 67 9.08 -1.68 -10.85
C GLY A 67 10.00 -2.63 -10.09
N TYR A 68 9.39 -3.63 -9.43
CA TYR A 68 10.09 -4.66 -8.65
C TYR A 68 10.21 -5.96 -9.43
N GLY A 69 11.35 -6.65 -9.28
CA GLY A 69 11.50 -8.00 -9.83
C GLY A 69 10.56 -9.00 -9.19
N LYS A 70 10.35 -10.15 -9.85
CA LYS A 70 9.41 -11.19 -9.37
C LYS A 70 9.80 -11.73 -7.99
N TRP A 71 11.10 -11.98 -7.79
CA TRP A 71 11.62 -12.50 -6.52
C TRP A 71 11.53 -11.47 -5.39
N GLU A 72 11.82 -10.21 -5.70
CA GLU A 72 11.71 -9.07 -4.79
C GLU A 72 10.25 -8.84 -4.39
N THR A 73 9.31 -8.98 -5.33
CA THR A 73 7.87 -8.89 -5.08
C THR A 73 7.41 -10.00 -4.13
N LEU A 74 7.79 -11.25 -4.37
CA LEU A 74 7.42 -12.36 -3.49
C LEU A 74 8.00 -12.20 -2.09
N LYS A 75 9.30 -11.83 -1.99
CA LYS A 75 9.96 -11.51 -0.72
C LYS A 75 9.24 -10.35 -0.02
N GLY A 76 8.89 -9.31 -0.76
CA GLY A 76 8.16 -8.14 -0.29
C GLY A 76 6.82 -8.54 0.31
N ILE A 77 6.03 -9.37 -0.36
CA ILE A 77 4.72 -9.85 0.14
C ILE A 77 4.89 -10.61 1.45
N VAL A 78 5.84 -11.55 1.53
CA VAL A 78 6.07 -12.35 2.75
C VAL A 78 6.57 -11.49 3.91
N ARG A 79 7.51 -10.55 3.65
CA ARG A 79 7.98 -9.60 4.66
C ARG A 79 6.86 -8.67 5.12
N SER A 80 6.00 -8.23 4.20
CA SER A 80 4.83 -7.38 4.49
C SER A 80 3.84 -8.13 5.38
N ALA A 81 3.58 -9.41 5.11
CA ALA A 81 2.71 -10.24 5.94
C ALA A 81 3.25 -10.36 7.38
N ARG A 82 4.56 -10.64 7.53
CA ARG A 82 5.20 -10.68 8.85
C ARG A 82 5.13 -9.34 9.58
N LEU A 83 5.31 -8.23 8.86
CA LEU A 83 5.16 -6.88 9.42
C LEU A 83 3.73 -6.68 9.93
N PHE A 84 2.71 -6.99 9.13
CA PHE A 84 1.32 -6.83 9.55
C PHE A 84 0.93 -7.73 10.73
N SER A 85 1.44 -8.97 10.80
CA SER A 85 1.24 -9.82 11.98
C SER A 85 1.87 -9.23 13.24
N ARG A 86 3.03 -8.57 13.12
CA ARG A 86 3.73 -7.93 14.25
C ARG A 86 3.07 -6.63 14.70
N LEU A 87 2.71 -5.76 13.75
CA LEU A 87 2.08 -4.47 14.05
C LEU A 87 0.63 -4.63 14.54
N GLY A 88 -0.06 -5.68 14.12
CA GLY A 88 -1.49 -5.88 14.40
C GLY A 88 -2.34 -4.64 14.10
N PRO A 89 -2.29 -4.10 12.86
CA PRO A 89 -2.91 -2.82 12.54
C PRO A 89 -4.43 -2.89 12.61
N HIS A 90 -5.07 -1.77 12.97
CA HIS A 90 -6.53 -1.67 12.94
C HIS A 90 -7.04 -1.30 11.54
N ALA A 91 -6.27 -0.48 10.82
CA ALA A 91 -6.56 -0.05 9.47
C ALA A 91 -5.29 -0.03 8.62
N VAL A 92 -5.42 -0.43 7.35
CA VAL A 92 -4.37 -0.32 6.33
C VAL A 92 -4.94 0.40 5.12
N TYR A 93 -4.33 1.51 4.74
CA TYR A 93 -4.58 2.24 3.50
C TYR A 93 -3.46 1.90 2.52
N SER A 94 -3.79 1.72 1.24
CA SER A 94 -2.76 1.48 0.22
C SER A 94 -3.05 2.19 -1.10
N ALA A 95 -1.99 2.51 -1.82
CA ALA A 95 -2.03 3.02 -3.19
C ALA A 95 -0.64 2.86 -3.86
N PRO A 96 -0.54 2.86 -5.20
CA PRO A 96 -1.60 2.68 -6.19
C PRO A 96 -1.94 1.19 -6.38
N GLU A 97 -2.53 0.80 -7.53
CA GLU A 97 -3.14 -0.51 -7.80
C GLU A 97 -2.22 -1.71 -7.51
N PHE A 98 -0.95 -1.65 -7.90
CA PHE A 98 0.02 -2.71 -7.61
C PHE A 98 0.22 -2.91 -6.09
N ALA A 99 0.34 -1.81 -5.35
CA ALA A 99 0.47 -1.85 -3.89
C ALA A 99 -0.80 -2.39 -3.22
N ASN A 100 -1.98 -2.07 -3.76
CA ASN A 100 -3.26 -2.60 -3.28
C ASN A 100 -3.30 -4.13 -3.34
N LEU A 101 -2.83 -4.71 -4.45
CA LEU A 101 -2.75 -6.15 -4.60
C LEU A 101 -1.79 -6.79 -3.59
N VAL A 102 -0.58 -6.25 -3.50
CA VAL A 102 0.45 -6.72 -2.59
C VAL A 102 -0.04 -6.71 -1.14
N VAL A 103 -0.71 -5.63 -0.73
CA VAL A 103 -1.26 -5.50 0.62
C VAL A 103 -2.40 -6.47 0.86
N ALA A 104 -3.31 -6.65 -0.09
CA ALA A 104 -4.38 -7.64 0.04
C ALA A 104 -3.82 -9.05 0.30
N LEU A 105 -2.83 -9.47 -0.50
CA LEU A 105 -2.14 -10.75 -0.33
C LEU A 105 -1.42 -10.84 1.03
N ALA A 106 -0.67 -9.80 1.40
CA ALA A 106 0.05 -9.76 2.66
C ALA A 106 -0.89 -9.81 3.88
N LEU A 107 -2.04 -9.14 3.83
CA LEU A 107 -3.06 -9.18 4.89
C LEU A 107 -3.71 -10.56 5.02
N LEU A 108 -3.97 -11.25 3.90
CA LEU A 108 -4.48 -12.62 3.89
C LEU A 108 -3.47 -13.59 4.50
N LEU A 109 -2.20 -13.51 4.06
CA LEU A 109 -1.11 -14.34 4.60
C LEU A 109 -0.86 -14.07 6.09
N ALA A 110 -0.97 -12.81 6.52
CA ALA A 110 -0.86 -12.42 7.93
C ALA A 110 -2.06 -12.84 8.79
N ARG A 111 -3.14 -13.34 8.16
CA ARG A 111 -4.46 -13.57 8.79
C ARG A 111 -4.94 -12.33 9.56
N SER A 112 -4.63 -11.15 9.02
CA SER A 112 -4.85 -9.87 9.70
C SER A 112 -6.33 -9.49 9.66
N ARG A 113 -6.85 -9.03 10.80
CA ARG A 113 -8.21 -8.48 10.95
C ARG A 113 -8.31 -6.99 10.62
N ALA A 114 -7.22 -6.38 10.12
CA ALA A 114 -7.21 -4.97 9.78
C ALA A 114 -8.27 -4.62 8.73
N ARG A 115 -8.94 -3.48 8.90
CA ARG A 115 -9.79 -2.90 7.86
C ARG A 115 -8.89 -2.40 6.73
N PHE A 116 -9.24 -2.76 5.50
CA PHE A 116 -8.40 -2.49 4.34
C PHE A 116 -9.06 -1.48 3.40
N PHE A 117 -8.34 -0.40 3.07
CA PHE A 117 -8.83 0.72 2.29
C PHE A 117 -7.92 0.95 1.08
N PRO A 118 -8.07 0.16 0.00
CA PRO A 118 -7.34 0.39 -1.23
C PRO A 118 -7.83 1.67 -1.90
N SER A 119 -6.90 2.51 -2.35
CA SER A 119 -7.18 3.73 -3.12
C SER A 119 -6.75 3.56 -4.57
N PHE A 120 -7.61 3.98 -5.49
CA PHE A 120 -7.41 3.89 -6.93
C PHE A 120 -7.20 5.29 -7.50
N HIS A 121 -6.07 5.52 -8.16
CA HIS A 121 -5.61 6.84 -8.57
C HIS A 121 -5.47 7.00 -10.09
N ALA A 122 -5.65 5.92 -10.87
CA ALA A 122 -5.65 5.95 -12.32
C ALA A 122 -6.96 5.38 -12.89
N ALA A 123 -7.41 5.91 -14.03
CA ALA A 123 -8.42 5.25 -14.85
C ALA A 123 -7.80 3.95 -15.38
N ALA A 124 -8.39 2.80 -15.03
CA ALA A 124 -7.87 1.49 -15.40
C ALA A 124 -7.89 1.31 -16.92
N SER A 125 -6.80 1.63 -17.62
CA SER A 125 -6.57 1.20 -18.99
C SER A 125 -6.16 -0.28 -18.98
N LEU A 126 -7.15 -1.16 -19.07
CA LEU A 126 -6.97 -2.60 -19.24
C LEU A 126 -6.31 -2.87 -20.62
N PRO A 127 -5.15 -3.55 -20.69
CA PRO A 127 -4.63 -4.05 -21.96
C PRO A 127 -5.45 -5.25 -22.44
N SER A 128 -5.67 -5.30 -23.76
CA SER A 128 -6.46 -6.28 -24.51
C SER A 128 -5.91 -7.72 -24.44
N SER A 129 -6.86 -8.66 -24.32
CA SER A 129 -6.79 -10.10 -24.69
C SER A 129 -5.48 -10.87 -24.40
N SER A 130 -5.36 -11.46 -23.21
CA SER A 130 -4.47 -12.60 -22.93
C SER A 130 -4.76 -13.23 -21.55
N LEU A 131 -4.09 -14.36 -21.23
CA LEU A 131 -4.07 -15.01 -19.91
C LEU A 131 -3.79 -14.01 -18.76
N GLY A 132 -3.01 -12.96 -19.04
CA GLY A 132 -2.72 -11.87 -18.09
C GLY A 132 -3.95 -11.06 -17.69
N ALA A 133 -4.92 -10.86 -18.58
CA ALA A 133 -6.17 -10.17 -18.27
C ALA A 133 -7.02 -10.98 -17.29
N ARG A 134 -7.09 -12.31 -17.43
CA ARG A 134 -7.81 -13.19 -16.50
C ARG A 134 -7.17 -13.17 -15.11
N ILE A 135 -5.84 -13.19 -15.05
CA ILE A 135 -5.09 -13.06 -13.81
C ILE A 135 -5.35 -11.68 -13.18
N ALA A 136 -5.31 -10.60 -13.96
CA ALA A 136 -5.61 -9.25 -13.47
C ALA A 136 -7.04 -9.13 -12.91
N VAL A 137 -8.03 -9.72 -13.57
CA VAL A 137 -9.43 -9.76 -13.08
C VAL A 137 -9.51 -10.52 -11.75
N TRP A 138 -8.86 -11.67 -11.64
CA TRP A 138 -8.86 -12.45 -10.40
C TRP A 138 -8.15 -11.72 -9.25
N LEU A 139 -7.01 -11.08 -9.54
CA LEU A 139 -6.27 -10.27 -8.57
C LEU A 139 -7.08 -9.04 -8.13
N SER A 140 -7.84 -8.43 -9.04
CA SER A 140 -8.77 -7.35 -8.72
C SER A 140 -9.92 -7.83 -7.83
N ALA A 141 -10.46 -9.01 -8.12
CA ALA A 141 -11.49 -9.64 -7.28
C ALA A 141 -10.96 -9.95 -5.87
N LEU A 142 -9.69 -10.36 -5.75
CA LEU A 142 -9.04 -10.57 -4.46
C LEU A 142 -8.93 -9.27 -3.64
N VAL A 143 -8.49 -8.18 -4.28
CA VAL A 143 -8.43 -6.86 -3.65
C VAL A 143 -9.83 -6.42 -3.21
N ALA A 144 -10.83 -6.57 -4.08
CA ALA A 144 -12.22 -6.23 -3.77
C ALA A 144 -12.77 -7.06 -2.61
N ALA A 145 -12.52 -8.37 -2.59
CA ALA A 145 -12.96 -9.27 -1.52
C ALA A 145 -12.30 -8.94 -0.17
N ARG A 146 -11.05 -8.46 -0.18
CA ARG A 146 -10.34 -8.08 1.05
C ARG A 146 -10.63 -6.65 1.49
N ALA A 147 -11.09 -5.79 0.59
CA ALA A 147 -11.37 -4.39 0.84
C ALA A 147 -12.55 -4.24 1.82
N THR A 148 -12.36 -3.42 2.84
CA THR A 148 -13.46 -2.95 3.69
C THR A 148 -14.25 -1.86 2.97
N LYS A 149 -13.56 -0.95 2.30
CA LYS A 149 -14.15 0.05 1.40
C LYS A 149 -13.07 0.55 0.44
N ALA A 150 -13.38 0.58 -0.86
CA ALA A 150 -12.50 1.18 -1.86
C ALA A 150 -12.63 2.71 -1.84
N ILE A 151 -11.51 3.41 -2.06
CA ILE A 151 -11.46 4.85 -2.21
C ILE A 151 -11.17 5.15 -3.68
N ALA A 152 -12.10 5.80 -4.38
CA ALA A 152 -11.90 6.30 -5.72
C ALA A 152 -11.76 7.83 -5.64
N VAL A 153 -10.68 8.39 -6.19
CA VAL A 153 -10.40 9.83 -6.12
C VAL A 153 -10.91 10.62 -7.34
N SER A 154 -11.49 9.94 -8.33
CA SER A 154 -12.14 10.53 -9.50
C SER A 154 -13.26 9.59 -9.99
N VAL A 155 -14.24 10.15 -10.71
CA VAL A 155 -15.37 9.40 -11.31
C VAL A 155 -14.94 8.63 -12.56
N GLY A 156 -13.75 8.92 -13.11
CA GLY A 156 -13.30 8.43 -14.41
C GLY A 156 -13.85 9.24 -15.55
#